data_AF-A0A7C7E9Z6-F1
#
_entry.id   AF-A0A7C7E9Z6-F1
#
_cell.length_a   1.000
_cell.length_b   1.000
_cell.length_c   1.000
_cell.angle_alpha   90.00
_cell.angle_beta   90.00
_cell.angle_gamma   90.00
#
_symmetry.space_group_name_H-M   'P 1'
#
loop_
_entity.id
_entity.type
_entity.pdbx_description
1 polymer ?
#
loop_
_entity_poly.entity_id
_entity_poly.type
_entity_poly.pdbx_seq_one_letter_code
_entity_poly.pdbx_strand_id
1 'polypeptide(L)'
;MSLIDSKGKVFGLINIIDLLVILLIVAVVGRFTLKQKQKSAGAVTTNIEVVLHVKEVRDATTNVVKMGDIVKETKSNAVLGKVMNVEIKPSDTLVETADGRIVVYPNPVYKDMLITLVGSGSAGENAIVLGSNEIRVGTSLQLKTNMYSVTTTVMSINVQ
;
A
#
# COMPACT_ATOMS: atom_id res chain seq x y z
N MET A 1 -45.01 -40.54 6.87
CA MET A 1 -44.81 -40.89 5.44
C MET A 1 -43.32 -40.79 5.14
N SER A 2 -42.70 -41.82 4.54
CA SER A 2 -41.28 -41.78 4.21
C SER A 2 -41.04 -40.78 3.07
N LEU A 3 -40.08 -39.88 3.24
CA LEU A 3 -39.69 -38.89 2.23
C LEU A 3 -38.94 -39.53 1.04
N ILE A 4 -38.43 -40.75 1.22
CA ILE A 4 -37.57 -41.48 0.28
C ILE A 4 -38.15 -42.89 0.07
N ASP A 5 -38.30 -43.30 -1.19
CA ASP A 5 -38.77 -44.65 -1.54
C ASP A 5 -37.64 -45.69 -1.54
N SER A 6 -37.98 -46.98 -1.60
CA SER A 6 -37.01 -48.09 -1.62
C SER A 6 -36.13 -48.16 -2.87
N LYS A 7 -36.36 -47.29 -3.87
CA LYS A 7 -35.56 -47.11 -5.09
C LYS A 7 -34.70 -45.84 -5.02
N GLY A 8 -34.63 -45.17 -3.87
CA GLY A 8 -33.83 -43.96 -3.67
C GLY A 8 -34.45 -42.70 -4.27
N LYS A 9 -35.76 -42.69 -4.58
CA LYS A 9 -36.43 -41.50 -5.10
C LYS A 9 -37.00 -40.65 -3.99
N VAL A 10 -36.76 -39.34 -4.05
CA VAL A 10 -37.35 -38.35 -3.14
C VAL A 10 -38.72 -37.97 -3.68
N PHE A 11 -39.77 -38.16 -2.86
CA PHE A 11 -41.18 -37.99 -3.27
C PHE A 11 -41.62 -38.80 -4.52
N GLY A 12 -40.90 -39.87 -4.89
CA GLY A 12 -41.20 -40.70 -6.07
C GLY A 12 -40.92 -40.06 -7.44
N LEU A 13 -40.52 -38.78 -7.47
CA LEU A 13 -40.31 -38.01 -8.69
C LEU A 13 -38.85 -38.02 -9.16
N ILE A 14 -37.89 -37.78 -8.26
CA ILE A 14 -36.48 -37.52 -8.62
C ILE A 14 -35.57 -38.46 -7.81
N ASN A 15 -34.51 -38.97 -8.44
CA ASN A 15 -33.47 -39.75 -7.78
C ASN A 15 -32.69 -38.87 -6.79
N ILE A 16 -32.38 -39.37 -5.59
CA ILE A 16 -31.64 -38.64 -4.56
C ILE A 16 -30.24 -38.19 -5.02
N ILE A 17 -29.61 -38.95 -5.93
CA ILE A 17 -28.32 -38.60 -6.52
C ILE A 17 -28.46 -37.34 -7.41
N ASP A 18 -29.48 -37.29 -8.27
CA ASP A 18 -29.74 -36.13 -9.14
C ASP A 18 -30.09 -34.88 -8.32
N LEU A 19 -30.87 -35.05 -7.25
CA LEU A 19 -31.20 -33.96 -6.34
C LEU A 19 -29.93 -33.36 -5.71
N LEU A 20 -28.98 -34.20 -5.30
CA LEU A 20 -27.69 -33.77 -4.75
C LEU A 20 -26.84 -32.99 -5.77
N VAL A 21 -26.79 -33.46 -7.01
CA VAL A 21 -26.06 -32.80 -8.10
C VAL A 21 -26.65 -31.42 -8.40
N ILE A 22 -27.98 -31.32 -8.46
CA ILE A 22 -28.68 -30.04 -8.67
C ILE A 22 -28.37 -29.07 -7.51
N LEU A 23 -28.42 -29.54 -6.26
CA LEU A 23 -28.09 -28.73 -5.09
C LEU A 23 -26.64 -28.22 -5.14
N LEU A 24 -25.70 -29.06 -5.57
CA LEU A 24 -24.29 -28.68 -5.75
C LEU A 24 -24.13 -27.59 -6.82
N ILE A 25 -24.81 -27.73 -7.96
CA ILE A 25 -24.77 -26.73 -9.04
C ILE A 25 -25.34 -25.40 -8.54
N VAL A 26 -26.49 -25.42 -7.84
CA VAL A 26 -27.10 -24.22 -7.26
C VAL A 26 -26.18 -23.57 -6.22
N ALA A 27 -25.49 -24.36 -5.38
CA ALA A 27 -24.54 -23.85 -4.41
C ALA A 27 -23.32 -23.17 -5.08
N VAL A 28 -22.79 -23.76 -6.15
CA VAL A 28 -21.67 -23.19 -6.92
C VAL A 28 -22.10 -21.88 -7.60
N VAL A 29 -23.23 -21.88 -8.32
CA VAL A 29 -23.76 -20.68 -9.00
C VAL A 29 -24.14 -19.59 -7.99
N GLY A 30 -24.76 -19.98 -6.87
CA GLY A 30 -25.06 -19.10 -5.74
C GLY A 30 -23.79 -18.44 -5.17
N ARG A 31 -22.71 -19.21 -5.01
CA ARG A 31 -21.43 -18.67 -4.54
C ARG A 31 -20.83 -17.64 -5.49
N PHE A 32 -20.92 -17.86 -6.80
CA PHE A 32 -20.43 -16.90 -7.80
C PHE A 32 -21.27 -15.63 -7.86
N THR A 33 -22.60 -15.75 -7.81
CA THR A 33 -23.52 -14.60 -7.82
C THR A 33 -23.46 -13.74 -6.55
N LEU A 34 -23.28 -14.37 -5.38
CA LEU A 34 -23.11 -13.66 -4.11
C LEU A 34 -21.75 -12.94 -4.03
N LYS A 35 -20.67 -13.56 -4.52
CA LYS A 35 -19.36 -12.90 -4.59
C LYS A 35 -19.34 -11.69 -5.52
N GLN A 36 -20.16 -11.69 -6.58
CA GLN A 36 -20.18 -10.61 -7.56
C GLN A 36 -20.96 -9.36 -7.10
N LYS A 37 -21.92 -9.53 -6.16
CA LYS A 37 -22.68 -8.43 -5.56
C LYS A 37 -21.96 -7.74 -4.40
N GLN A 38 -20.89 -8.33 -3.88
CA GLN A 38 -20.01 -7.68 -2.91
C GLN A 38 -18.97 -6.81 -3.63
N LYS A 39 -19.42 -5.97 -4.58
CA LYS A 39 -18.66 -4.78 -4.94
C LYS A 39 -18.87 -3.80 -3.80
N SER A 40 -17.84 -3.62 -2.98
CA SER A 40 -17.80 -2.55 -1.99
C SER A 40 -18.26 -1.25 -2.66
N ALA A 41 -19.15 -0.51 -1.99
CA ALA A 41 -19.39 0.89 -2.31
C ALA A 41 -18.00 1.54 -2.45
N GLY A 42 -17.72 2.13 -3.63
CA GLY A 42 -16.39 2.60 -3.96
C GLY A 42 -15.87 3.49 -2.84
N ALA A 43 -14.74 3.10 -2.24
CA ALA A 43 -14.06 3.97 -1.30
C ALA A 43 -13.83 5.31 -2.00
N VAL A 44 -14.27 6.41 -1.37
CA VAL A 44 -13.99 7.75 -1.89
C VAL A 44 -12.49 7.92 -1.86
N THR A 45 -11.86 7.83 -3.03
CA THR A 45 -10.42 8.01 -3.17
C THR A 45 -10.15 9.49 -3.36
N THR A 46 -9.34 10.09 -2.48
CA THR A 46 -8.80 11.44 -2.66
C THR A 46 -7.31 11.39 -2.99
N ASN A 47 -6.80 12.49 -3.52
CA ASN A 47 -5.37 12.69 -3.68
C ASN A 47 -4.77 13.12 -2.33
N ILE A 48 -3.69 12.45 -1.96
CA ILE A 48 -2.97 12.69 -0.72
C ILE A 48 -1.54 13.02 -1.12
N GLU A 49 -1.09 14.21 -0.71
CA GLU A 49 0.30 14.63 -0.83
C GLU A 49 1.04 14.22 0.45
N VAL A 50 2.20 13.59 0.29
CA VAL A 50 3.02 13.09 1.40
C VAL A 50 4.47 13.49 1.15
N VAL A 51 5.11 14.07 2.17
CA VAL A 51 6.55 14.32 2.14
C VAL A 51 7.27 13.18 2.86
N LEU A 52 8.20 12.55 2.17
CA LEU A 52 8.95 11.39 2.62
C LEU A 52 10.42 11.75 2.76
N HIS A 53 11.03 11.45 3.90
CA HIS A 53 12.46 11.68 4.15
C HIS A 53 13.25 10.39 3.98
N VAL A 54 14.16 10.37 3.02
CA VAL A 54 15.22 9.37 2.88
C VAL A 54 16.47 9.92 3.55
N LYS A 55 17.01 9.20 4.52
CA LYS A 55 18.16 9.65 5.31
C LYS A 55 19.46 8.99 4.85
N GLU A 56 20.56 9.74 4.87
CA GLU A 56 21.94 9.26 4.74
C GLU A 56 22.22 8.38 3.49
N VAL A 57 21.78 8.83 2.31
CA VAL A 57 22.04 8.15 1.04
C VAL A 57 23.23 8.74 0.28
N ARG A 58 23.78 7.96 -0.66
CA ARG A 58 24.88 8.40 -1.54
C ARG A 58 24.35 9.02 -2.83
N ASP A 59 25.25 9.65 -3.57
CA ASP A 59 24.97 10.21 -4.91
C ASP A 59 24.36 9.19 -5.87
N ALA A 60 24.81 7.94 -5.82
CA ALA A 60 24.23 6.87 -6.63
C ALA A 60 22.71 6.74 -6.47
N THR A 61 22.19 6.93 -5.25
CA THR A 61 20.74 6.89 -4.98
C THR A 61 20.07 8.20 -5.38
N THR A 62 20.64 9.35 -5.03
CA THR A 62 20.01 10.65 -5.32
C THR A 62 19.92 10.92 -6.83
N ASN A 63 20.88 10.43 -7.63
CA ASN A 63 20.94 10.64 -9.08
C ASN A 63 19.89 9.82 -9.86
N VAL A 64 19.33 8.75 -9.26
CA VAL A 64 18.36 7.87 -9.93
C VAL A 64 16.92 8.17 -9.55
N VAL A 65 16.67 8.83 -8.43
CA VAL A 65 15.32 9.26 -8.02
C VAL A 65 14.95 10.53 -8.77
N LYS A 66 13.83 10.51 -9.49
CA LYS A 66 13.43 11.61 -10.38
C LYS A 66 11.98 12.01 -10.20
N MET A 67 11.71 13.28 -10.46
CA MET A 67 10.33 13.75 -10.63
C MET A 67 9.64 12.93 -11.73
N GLY A 68 8.42 12.52 -11.45
CA GLY A 68 7.61 11.71 -12.35
C GLY A 68 7.64 10.21 -12.08
N ASP A 69 8.56 9.72 -11.24
CA ASP A 69 8.64 8.30 -10.90
C ASP A 69 7.35 7.80 -10.23
N ILE A 70 6.84 6.65 -10.68
CA ILE A 70 5.74 5.95 -10.03
C ILE A 70 6.34 4.94 -9.06
N VAL A 71 6.15 5.18 -7.77
CA VAL A 71 6.77 4.39 -6.71
C VAL A 71 5.76 3.43 -6.09
N LYS A 72 6.26 2.24 -5.71
CA LYS A 72 5.48 1.22 -5.01
C LYS A 72 6.06 0.98 -3.62
N GLU A 73 5.21 0.58 -2.69
CA GLU A 73 5.68 0.06 -1.40
C GLU A 73 6.22 -1.36 -1.59
N THR A 74 7.35 -1.65 -0.97
CA THR A 74 8.12 -2.87 -1.23
C THR A 74 7.40 -4.14 -0.79
N LYS A 75 6.72 -4.14 0.37
CA LYS A 75 6.10 -5.33 0.97
C LYS A 75 4.75 -5.67 0.33
N SER A 76 3.87 -4.69 0.22
CA SER A 76 2.51 -4.78 -0.33
C SER A 76 2.46 -4.71 -1.85
N ASN A 77 3.52 -4.23 -2.51
CA ASN A 77 3.54 -3.89 -3.93
C ASN A 77 2.49 -2.84 -4.35
N ALA A 78 1.84 -2.17 -3.39
CA ALA A 78 0.87 -1.14 -3.69
C ALA A 78 1.54 0.08 -4.32
N VAL A 79 0.90 0.64 -5.34
CA VAL A 79 1.32 1.94 -5.91
C VAL A 79 1.03 3.01 -4.87
N LEU A 80 2.08 3.71 -4.43
CA LEU A 80 1.95 4.77 -3.45
C LEU A 80 1.65 6.12 -4.10
N GLY A 81 2.15 6.36 -5.31
CA GLY A 81 1.89 7.61 -6.03
C GLY A 81 2.97 7.96 -7.05
N LYS A 82 2.91 9.21 -7.50
CA LYS A 82 3.88 9.81 -8.42
C LYS A 82 4.72 10.84 -7.68
N VAL A 83 6.04 10.79 -7.88
CA VAL A 83 6.97 11.78 -7.33
C VAL A 83 6.74 13.13 -8.01
N MET A 84 6.41 14.14 -7.21
CA MET A 84 6.14 15.50 -7.68
C MET A 84 7.31 16.46 -7.45
N ASN A 85 8.09 16.22 -6.40
CA ASN A 85 9.28 17.01 -6.09
C ASN A 85 10.35 16.14 -5.41
N VAL A 86 11.61 16.50 -5.59
CA VAL A 86 12.77 15.85 -4.94
C VAL A 86 13.74 16.95 -4.51
N GLU A 87 13.89 17.14 -3.20
CA GLU A 87 14.86 18.05 -2.63
C GLU A 87 16.00 17.24 -2.01
N ILE A 88 17.24 17.61 -2.31
CA ILE A 88 18.43 16.92 -1.85
C ILE A 88 19.31 17.92 -1.10
N LYS A 89 19.74 17.55 0.10
CA LYS A 89 20.69 18.33 0.90
C LYS A 89 21.74 17.41 1.52
N PRO A 90 22.92 17.91 1.89
CA PRO A 90 23.84 17.16 2.75
C PRO A 90 23.11 16.68 4.02
N SER A 91 23.37 15.44 4.43
CA SER A 91 22.86 14.94 5.71
C SER A 91 23.55 15.69 6.85
N ASP A 92 22.84 15.95 7.93
CA ASP A 92 23.46 16.51 9.13
C ASP A 92 24.27 15.44 9.87
N THR A 93 25.43 15.80 10.40
CA THR A 93 26.26 14.95 11.26
C THR A 93 26.71 15.74 12.48
N LEU A 94 26.73 15.09 13.64
CA LEU A 94 27.22 15.69 14.87
C LEU A 94 28.73 15.50 14.96
N VAL A 95 29.48 16.60 15.11
CA VAL A 95 30.93 16.59 15.23
C VAL A 95 31.33 17.22 16.55
N GLU A 96 32.22 16.56 17.28
CA GLU A 96 32.87 17.12 18.46
C GLU A 96 34.07 17.96 18.05
N THR A 97 34.10 19.21 18.47
CA THR A 97 35.20 20.15 18.20
C THR A 97 36.32 19.97 19.22
N ALA A 98 37.51 20.50 18.92
CA ALA A 98 38.68 20.36 19.79
C ALA A 98 38.51 21.00 21.20
N ASP A 99 37.55 21.91 21.35
CA ASP A 99 37.15 22.53 22.61
C ASP A 99 35.96 21.82 23.30
N GLY A 100 35.57 20.63 22.83
CA GLY A 100 34.55 19.77 23.45
C GLY A 100 33.09 20.14 23.14
N ARG A 101 32.83 21.05 22.18
CA ARG A 101 31.45 21.38 21.76
C ARG A 101 30.96 20.38 20.73
N ILE A 102 29.65 20.10 20.74
CA ILE A 102 28.98 19.35 19.69
C ILE A 102 28.34 20.34 18.72
N VAL A 103 28.71 20.26 17.45
CA VAL A 103 28.14 21.10 16.38
C VAL A 103 27.49 20.23 15.30
N VAL A 104 26.47 20.78 14.64
CA VAL A 104 25.90 20.18 13.43
C VAL A 104 26.76 20.57 12.24
N TYR A 105 27.23 19.57 11.49
CA TYR A 105 28.07 19.75 10.32
C TYR A 105 27.46 19.03 9.11
N PRO A 106 27.39 19.67 7.92
CA PRO A 106 26.89 19.03 6.71
C PRO A 106 27.84 17.92 6.24
N ASN A 107 27.33 16.70 6.16
CA ASN A 107 28.10 15.53 5.78
C ASN A 107 28.60 15.63 4.32
N PRO A 108 29.90 15.44 4.05
CA PRO A 108 30.43 15.57 2.69
C PRO A 108 30.12 14.37 1.78
N VAL A 109 29.64 13.25 2.35
CA VAL A 109 29.43 11.98 1.63
C VAL A 109 27.96 11.61 1.55
N TYR A 110 27.23 11.77 2.65
CA TYR A 110 25.84 11.38 2.77
C TYR A 110 24.90 12.57 2.55
N LYS A 111 23.79 12.29 1.88
CA LYS A 111 22.74 13.25 1.55
C LYS A 111 21.41 12.75 2.08
N ASP A 112 20.60 13.70 2.50
CA ASP A 112 19.20 13.49 2.79
C ASP A 112 18.35 13.93 1.60
N MET A 113 17.25 13.22 1.38
CA MET A 113 16.31 13.50 0.30
C MET A 113 14.90 13.66 0.86
N LEU A 114 14.24 14.76 0.54
CA LEU A 114 12.81 14.96 0.77
C LEU A 114 12.08 14.73 -0.55
N ILE A 115 11.24 13.71 -0.59
CA ILE A 115 10.46 13.32 -1.75
C ILE A 115 9.01 13.71 -1.48
N THR A 116 8.47 14.63 -2.29
CA THR A 116 7.04 14.92 -2.28
C THR A 116 6.35 13.97 -3.24
N LEU A 117 5.43 13.18 -2.71
CA LEU A 117 4.68 12.16 -3.42
C LEU A 117 3.21 12.56 -3.44
N VAL A 118 2.54 12.47 -4.59
CA VAL A 118 1.08 12.56 -4.69
C VAL A 118 0.52 11.23 -5.13
N GLY A 119 -0.39 10.67 -4.33
CA GLY A 119 -1.02 9.39 -4.60
C GLY A 119 -2.47 9.34 -4.18
N SER A 120 -3.18 8.35 -4.70
CA SER A 120 -4.59 8.16 -4.38
C SER A 120 -4.74 7.26 -3.15
N GLY A 121 -5.70 7.60 -2.30
CA GLY A 121 -5.95 6.89 -1.06
C GLY A 121 -7.24 7.32 -0.39
N SER A 122 -7.45 6.88 0.85
CA SER A 122 -8.60 7.30 1.66
C SER A 122 -8.12 8.00 2.92
N ALA A 123 -8.75 9.11 3.26
CA ALA A 123 -8.51 9.83 4.51
C ALA A 123 -9.78 9.77 5.37
N GLY A 124 -9.74 8.95 6.41
CA GLY A 124 -10.81 8.88 7.43
C GLY A 124 -10.33 9.45 8.76
N GLU A 125 -11.26 9.56 9.71
CA GLU A 125 -10.97 10.12 11.05
C GLU A 125 -9.89 9.33 11.82
N ASN A 126 -9.87 8.00 11.67
CA ASN A 126 -8.96 7.13 12.43
C ASN A 126 -7.68 6.76 11.66
N ALA A 127 -7.71 6.83 10.32
CA ALA A 127 -6.67 6.31 9.47
C ALA A 127 -6.62 7.04 8.12
N ILE A 128 -5.40 7.35 7.69
CA ILE A 128 -5.10 7.77 6.33
C ILE A 128 -4.41 6.59 5.64
N VAL A 129 -4.92 6.19 4.50
CA VAL A 129 -4.41 5.07 3.71
C VAL A 129 -3.94 5.60 2.37
N LEU A 130 -2.66 5.38 2.05
CA LEU A 130 -2.06 5.68 0.75
C LEU A 130 -1.80 4.39 -0.02
N GLY A 131 -2.43 4.24 -1.19
CA GLY A 131 -2.48 2.95 -1.88
C GLY A 131 -3.21 1.90 -1.04
N SER A 132 -2.47 0.96 -0.44
CA SER A 132 -2.99 -0.02 0.54
C SER A 132 -2.30 0.06 1.90
N ASN A 133 -1.54 1.11 2.17
CA ASN A 133 -0.74 1.25 3.39
C ASN A 133 -1.32 2.36 4.25
N GLU A 134 -1.63 2.04 5.49
CA GLU A 134 -1.99 3.05 6.49
C GLU A 134 -0.73 3.86 6.86
N ILE A 135 -0.83 5.18 6.79
CA ILE A 135 0.27 6.11 7.00
C ILE A 135 -0.06 7.14 8.08
N ARG A 136 0.96 7.53 8.83
CA ARG A 136 0.98 8.63 9.79
C ARG A 136 2.33 9.34 9.69
N VAL A 137 2.42 10.55 10.23
CA VAL A 137 3.74 11.18 10.44
C VAL A 137 4.58 10.25 11.33
N GLY A 138 5.82 9.98 10.91
CA GLY A 138 6.72 9.01 11.53
C GLY A 138 6.60 7.57 11.01
N THR A 139 5.59 7.24 10.17
CA THR A 139 5.52 5.92 9.54
C THR A 139 6.72 5.69 8.64
N SER A 140 7.38 4.54 8.79
CA SER A 140 8.44 4.13 7.87
C SER A 140 7.88 3.33 6.71
N LEU A 141 8.23 3.74 5.49
CA LEU A 141 7.84 3.08 4.25
C LEU A 141 9.10 2.72 3.45
N GLN A 142 9.10 1.54 2.83
CA GLN A 142 10.13 1.17 1.88
C GLN A 142 9.58 1.32 0.48
N LEU A 143 10.13 2.26 -0.29
CA LEU A 143 9.71 2.51 -1.67
C LEU A 143 10.64 1.81 -2.64
N LYS A 144 10.07 1.36 -3.75
CA LYS A 144 10.84 0.81 -4.86
C LYS A 144 10.31 1.24 -6.21
N THR A 145 11.24 1.29 -7.15
CA THR A 145 11.03 1.29 -8.60
C THR A 145 11.82 0.13 -9.19
N ASN A 146 11.95 0.07 -10.51
CA ASN A 146 12.92 -0.81 -11.17
C ASN A 146 14.37 -0.36 -10.97
N MET A 147 14.62 0.92 -10.64
CA MET A 147 15.95 1.51 -10.57
C MET A 147 16.50 1.66 -9.15
N TYR A 148 15.63 1.78 -8.14
CA TYR A 148 16.06 2.00 -6.77
C TYR A 148 15.09 1.40 -5.74
N SER A 149 15.61 1.21 -4.52
CA SER A 149 14.86 0.86 -3.33
C SER A 149 15.39 1.69 -2.16
N VAL A 150 14.51 2.39 -1.44
CA VAL A 150 14.87 3.30 -0.35
C VAL A 150 13.92 3.15 0.83
N THR A 151 14.45 3.28 2.04
CA THR A 151 13.63 3.39 3.25
C THR A 151 13.39 4.86 3.55
N THR A 152 12.15 5.20 3.89
CA THR A 152 11.72 6.56 4.19
C THR A 152 10.99 6.65 5.50
N THR A 153 10.85 7.88 5.98
CA THR A 153 9.95 8.26 7.07
C THR A 153 8.99 9.33 6.57
N VAL A 154 7.70 9.19 6.86
CA VAL A 154 6.69 10.20 6.53
C VAL A 154 6.89 11.44 7.42
N MET A 155 7.11 12.60 6.80
CA MET A 155 7.34 13.87 7.49
C MET A 155 6.08 14.72 7.58
N SER A 156 5.25 14.70 6.53
CA SER A 156 3.97 15.41 6.50
C SER A 156 2.98 14.69 5.58
N ILE A 157 1.69 14.93 5.83
CA ILE A 157 0.57 14.42 5.05
C ILE A 157 -0.39 15.59 4.84
N ASN A 158 -0.75 15.85 3.59
CA ASN A 158 -1.74 16.85 3.21
C ASN A 158 -2.81 16.18 2.35
N VAL A 159 -4.06 16.23 2.83
CA VAL A 159 -5.21 15.64 2.14
C VAL A 159 -5.85 16.74 1.30
N GLN A 160 -5.91 16.53 -0.02
CA GLN A 160 -6.53 17.47 -0.96
C GLN A 160 -8.03 17.24 -1.10
#